data_AF-A0A842TJE8-F1
#
_entry.id   AF-A0A842TJE8-F1
#
_cell.length_a   1.000
_cell.length_b   1.000
_cell.length_c   1.000
_cell.angle_alpha   90.00
_cell.angle_beta   90.00
_cell.angle_gamma   90.00
#
_symmetry.space_group_name_H-M   'P 1'
#
loop_
_entity.id
_entity.type
_entity.pdbx_description
1 polymer ?
#
loop_
_entity_poly.entity_id
_entity_poly.type
_entity_poly.pdbx_seq_one_letter_code
_entity_poly.pdbx_strand_id
1 'polypeptide(L)'
;MADFLSIMLSLFQFFADNASITLTLAGLTAGSWLFIRIFQGKREEDEKIRWTEVVAIILGVIVGIFSTAAGFIAWSGSFSGTGTYSVSTIVILIIVGLGLLLKPVKDLPWAAIIGIIFGLIVISMISFQMTFILDLFEGLGFNPYWIMLIIFLLILLMSYMAFKLIEDIGKIMGKVLSWGPLQAAVMFFCLFEAILLIWPPPGFWSIATLFGF
;
A
#
# COMPACT_ATOMS: atom_id res chain seq x y z
N MET A 1 -6.54 6.06 23.75
CA MET A 1 -6.63 6.01 22.27
C MET A 1 -6.23 7.35 21.64
N ALA A 2 -6.67 8.49 22.20
CA ALA A 2 -6.28 9.83 21.73
C ALA A 2 -4.76 10.10 21.78
N ASP A 3 -4.07 9.65 22.83
CA ASP A 3 -2.63 9.89 22.98
C ASP A 3 -1.77 9.11 21.98
N PHE A 4 -2.20 7.91 21.58
CA PHE A 4 -1.50 7.14 20.56
C PHE A 4 -1.60 7.81 19.19
N LEU A 5 -2.78 8.34 18.87
CA LEU A 5 -3.05 9.00 17.59
C LEU A 5 -2.29 10.34 17.50
N SER A 6 -2.19 11.09 18.60
CA SER A 6 -1.39 12.32 18.65
C SER A 6 0.11 12.07 18.53
N ILE A 7 0.63 11.04 19.21
CA ILE A 7 2.04 10.61 19.07
C ILE A 7 2.31 10.19 17.62
N MET A 8 1.44 9.39 17.02
CA MET A 8 1.57 8.97 15.61
C MET A 8 1.55 10.17 14.65
N LEU A 9 0.63 11.12 14.83
CA LEU A 9 0.56 12.33 14.02
C LEU A 9 1.82 13.19 14.16
N SER A 10 2.35 13.33 15.37
CA SER A 10 3.60 14.09 15.61
C SER A 10 4.80 13.44 14.91
N LEU A 11 4.87 12.10 14.93
CA LEU A 11 5.88 11.35 14.19
C LEU A 11 5.73 11.57 12.68
N PHE A 12 4.51 11.49 12.14
CA PHE A 12 4.29 11.72 10.73
C PHE A 12 4.59 13.15 10.29
N GLN A 13 4.26 14.15 11.11
CA GLN A 13 4.66 15.55 10.88
C GLN A 13 6.17 15.70 10.88
N PHE A 14 6.89 15.07 11.83
CA PHE A 14 8.35 15.06 11.84
C PHE A 14 8.95 14.47 10.55
N PHE A 15 8.37 13.38 10.01
CA PHE A 15 8.81 12.82 8.72
C PHE A 15 8.45 13.69 7.52
N ALA A 16 7.34 14.43 7.58
CA ALA A 16 6.94 15.39 6.55
C ALA A 16 7.86 16.62 6.56
N ASP A 17 8.23 17.12 7.74
CA ASP A 17 9.16 18.24 7.93
C ASP A 17 10.60 17.88 7.54
N ASN A 18 10.94 16.58 7.57
CA ASN A 18 12.22 16.04 7.15
C ASN A 18 12.09 15.22 5.86
N ALA A 19 11.33 15.72 4.88
CA ALA A 19 11.07 15.03 3.62
C ALA A 19 12.34 14.56 2.90
N SER A 20 13.45 15.31 3.00
CA SER A 20 14.76 14.94 2.44
C SER A 20 15.34 13.66 3.05
N ILE A 21 15.28 13.52 4.38
CA ILE A 21 15.74 12.33 5.10
C ILE A 21 14.81 11.15 4.78
N THR A 22 13.50 11.39 4.72
CA THR A 22 12.50 10.38 4.34
C THR A 22 12.73 9.86 2.93
N LEU A 23 13.00 10.74 1.96
CA LEU A 23 13.33 10.37 0.58
C LEU A 23 14.63 9.61 0.47
N THR A 24 15.65 10.01 1.23
CA THR A 24 16.94 9.33 1.22
C THR A 24 16.79 7.92 1.80
N LEU A 25 16.05 7.75 2.89
CA LEU A 25 15.75 6.45 3.49
C LEU A 25 14.88 5.58 2.56
N ALA A 26 13.86 6.16 1.93
CA ALA A 26 13.01 5.45 0.98
C ALA A 26 13.82 5.00 -0.25
N GLY A 27 14.67 5.89 -0.78
CA GLY A 27 15.58 5.60 -1.90
C GLY A 27 16.63 4.54 -1.57
N LEU A 28 17.26 4.62 -0.39
CA LEU A 28 18.20 3.60 0.09
C LEU A 28 17.52 2.26 0.35
N THR A 29 16.30 2.26 0.89
CA THR A 29 15.54 1.03 1.12
C THR A 29 15.13 0.38 -0.21
N ALA A 30 14.67 1.17 -1.19
CA ALA A 30 14.39 0.71 -2.54
C ALA A 30 15.65 0.20 -3.25
N GLY A 31 16.77 0.92 -3.10
CA GLY A 31 18.07 0.58 -3.66
C GLY A 31 18.68 -0.69 -3.04
N SER A 32 18.57 -0.87 -1.72
CA SER A 32 18.98 -2.09 -1.01
C SER A 32 18.26 -3.31 -1.56
N TRP A 33 16.97 -3.16 -1.89
CA TRP A 33 16.21 -4.25 -2.50
C TRP A 33 16.64 -4.58 -3.94
N LEU A 34 16.96 -3.55 -4.72
CA LEU A 34 17.54 -3.71 -6.06
C LEU A 34 18.91 -4.39 -5.99
N PHE A 35 19.73 -4.02 -5.00
CA PHE A 35 21.04 -4.60 -4.75
C PHE A 35 20.92 -6.09 -4.41
N ILE A 36 20.05 -6.45 -3.46
CA ILE A 36 19.76 -7.85 -3.12
C ILE A 36 19.37 -8.64 -4.36
N ARG A 37 18.55 -8.07 -5.23
CA ARG A 37 18.08 -8.74 -6.45
C ARG A 37 19.17 -8.91 -7.53
N ILE A 38 20.04 -7.92 -7.70
CA ILE A 38 21.17 -8.01 -8.63
C ILE A 38 22.17 -9.07 -8.14
N PHE A 39 22.49 -9.07 -6.84
CA PHE A 39 23.51 -9.94 -6.28
C PHE A 39 23.03 -11.38 -6.01
N GLN A 40 21.73 -11.61 -5.81
CA GLN A 40 21.21 -12.96 -5.55
C GLN A 40 20.87 -13.75 -6.81
N GLY A 41 20.97 -13.18 -8.01
CA GLY A 41 20.80 -13.91 -9.28
C GLY A 41 19.38 -14.47 -9.49
N LYS A 42 19.15 -15.13 -10.64
CA LYS A 42 17.85 -15.71 -10.99
C LYS A 42 17.52 -16.88 -10.04
N ARG A 43 16.55 -16.61 -9.18
CA ARG A 43 15.84 -17.50 -8.25
C ARG A 43 15.42 -18.82 -8.92
N GLU A 44 15.87 -19.96 -8.38
CA GLU A 44 15.10 -21.21 -8.45
C GLU A 44 14.05 -21.14 -7.33
N GLU A 45 12.79 -21.43 -7.67
CA GLU A 45 11.61 -21.08 -6.86
C GLU A 45 11.43 -21.89 -5.56
N ASP A 46 12.34 -22.80 -5.20
CA ASP A 46 12.05 -23.85 -4.20
C ASP A 46 12.89 -23.84 -2.91
N GLU A 47 13.77 -22.87 -2.67
CA GLU A 47 14.61 -22.89 -1.46
C GLU A 47 14.18 -21.89 -0.37
N LYS A 48 13.57 -22.46 0.68
CA LYS A 48 13.54 -22.04 2.09
C LYS A 48 13.57 -20.52 2.31
N ILE A 49 12.39 -19.94 2.61
CA ILE A 49 12.19 -18.54 3.01
C ILE A 49 13.30 -18.13 4.00
N ARG A 50 14.30 -17.39 3.50
CA ARG A 50 15.38 -16.87 4.34
C ARG A 50 14.80 -15.79 5.23
N TRP A 51 15.10 -15.85 6.52
CA TRP A 51 14.72 -14.81 7.50
C TRP A 51 15.07 -13.38 7.04
N THR A 52 16.13 -13.22 6.26
CA THR A 52 16.53 -11.93 5.68
C THR A 52 15.49 -11.35 4.72
N GLU A 53 14.73 -12.19 3.99
CA GLU A 53 13.69 -11.72 3.07
C GLU A 53 12.45 -11.25 3.83
N VAL A 54 12.05 -11.98 4.87
CA VAL A 54 10.94 -11.57 5.74
C VAL A 54 11.24 -10.22 6.39
N VAL A 55 12.46 -10.04 6.90
CA VAL A 55 12.90 -8.75 7.49
C VAL A 55 12.90 -7.63 6.44
N ALA A 56 13.39 -7.89 5.22
CA ALA A 56 13.40 -6.90 4.14
C ALA A 56 11.98 -6.51 3.70
N ILE A 57 11.04 -7.46 3.67
CA ILE A 57 9.62 -7.21 3.36
C ILE A 57 8.99 -6.35 4.45
N ILE A 58 9.18 -6.70 5.73
CA ILE A 58 8.62 -5.96 6.86
C ILE A 58 9.17 -4.53 6.91
N LEU A 59 10.49 -4.36 6.78
CA LEU A 59 11.11 -3.03 6.73
C LEU A 59 10.60 -2.21 5.54
N GLY A 60 10.49 -2.83 4.36
CA GLY A 60 9.93 -2.20 3.17
C GLY A 60 8.49 -1.72 3.39
N VAL A 61 7.65 -2.53 4.03
CA VAL A 61 6.27 -2.14 4.39
C VAL A 61 6.29 -0.92 5.30
N ILE A 62 7.06 -0.97 6.39
CA ILE A 62 7.11 0.10 7.39
C ILE A 62 7.54 1.41 6.72
N VAL A 63 8.65 1.40 5.98
CA VAL A 63 9.15 2.57 5.23
C VAL A 63 8.12 3.05 4.20
N GLY A 64 7.43 2.13 3.53
CA GLY A 64 6.35 2.44 2.59
C GLY A 64 5.17 3.17 3.24
N ILE A 65 4.74 2.74 4.43
CA ILE A 65 3.67 3.41 5.20
C ILE A 65 4.10 4.82 5.56
N PHE A 66 5.30 4.98 6.13
CA PHE A 66 5.83 6.29 6.52
C PHE A 66 5.97 7.23 5.31
N SER A 67 6.49 6.73 4.19
CA SER A 67 6.63 7.52 2.95
C SER A 67 5.28 7.94 2.37
N THR A 68 4.32 7.01 2.29
CA THR A 68 2.98 7.32 1.75
C THR A 68 2.23 8.31 2.65
N ALA A 69 2.32 8.14 3.98
CA ALA A 69 1.71 9.05 4.94
C ALA A 69 2.35 10.45 4.90
N ALA A 70 3.68 10.54 4.84
CA ALA A 70 4.38 11.82 4.71
C ALA A 70 3.99 12.53 3.39
N GLY A 71 3.90 11.80 2.28
CA GLY A 71 3.42 12.34 1.01
C GLY A 71 1.98 12.86 1.07
N PHE A 72 1.08 12.13 1.73
CA PHE A 72 -0.32 12.57 1.91
C PHE A 72 -0.43 13.82 2.78
N ILE A 73 0.35 13.90 3.86
CA ILE A 73 0.39 15.08 4.74
C ILE A 73 0.98 16.28 4.00
N ALA A 74 2.09 16.11 3.29
CA ALA A 74 2.68 17.15 2.46
C ALA A 74 1.71 17.64 1.38
N TRP A 75 0.93 16.74 0.76
CA TRP A 75 -0.12 17.10 -0.19
C TRP A 75 -1.23 17.93 0.48
N SER A 76 -1.70 17.52 1.66
CA SER A 76 -2.72 18.27 2.41
C SER A 76 -2.25 19.67 2.86
N GLY A 77 -0.97 19.81 3.21
CA GLY A 77 -0.34 21.09 3.53
C GLY A 77 -0.12 21.98 2.30
N SER A 78 0.17 21.38 1.14
CA SER A 78 0.30 22.10 -0.13
C SER A 78 -1.02 22.74 -0.57
N PHE A 79 -2.16 22.09 -0.32
CA PHE A 79 -3.49 22.65 -0.58
C PHE A 79 -3.82 23.84 0.35
N SER A 80 -3.20 23.88 1.53
CA SER A 80 -3.42 24.92 2.56
C SER A 80 -2.51 26.16 2.38
N GLY A 81 -1.78 26.25 1.25
CA GLY A 81 -0.93 27.41 0.92
C GLY A 81 0.35 27.54 1.76
N THR A 82 0.67 26.52 2.57
CA THR A 82 1.84 26.48 3.46
C THR A 82 2.91 25.49 2.99
N GLY A 83 2.70 24.88 1.81
CA GLY A 83 3.60 23.87 1.25
C GLY A 83 4.96 24.44 0.86
N THR A 84 5.98 24.11 1.62
CA THR A 84 7.41 24.32 1.31
C THR A 84 7.99 23.24 0.39
N TYR A 85 7.21 22.21 0.04
CA TYR A 85 7.66 21.05 -0.73
C TYR A 85 7.12 21.06 -2.14
N SER A 86 8.00 20.75 -3.08
CA SER A 86 7.65 20.70 -4.48
C SER A 86 6.66 19.59 -4.81
N VAL A 87 5.80 19.83 -5.81
CA VAL A 87 4.77 18.87 -6.25
C VAL A 87 5.41 17.56 -6.74
N SER A 88 6.61 17.62 -7.33
CA SER A 88 7.39 16.44 -7.72
C SER A 88 7.72 15.54 -6.54
N THR A 89 8.24 16.12 -5.47
CA THR A 89 8.65 15.45 -4.24
C THR A 89 7.49 14.66 -3.63
N ILE A 90 6.30 15.28 -3.60
CA ILE A 90 5.07 14.66 -3.10
C ILE A 90 4.66 13.46 -3.96
N VAL A 91 4.63 13.64 -5.29
CA VAL A 91 4.25 12.57 -6.23
C VAL A 91 5.22 11.39 -6.14
N ILE A 92 6.53 11.66 -6.05
CA ILE A 92 7.56 10.61 -5.93
C ILE A 92 7.42 9.87 -4.59
N LEU A 93 7.22 10.57 -3.46
CA LEU A 93 7.00 9.93 -2.15
C LEU A 93 5.80 8.99 -2.16
N ILE A 94 4.71 9.41 -2.81
CA ILE A 94 3.49 8.61 -2.93
C ILE A 94 3.73 7.39 -3.82
N ILE A 95 4.33 7.56 -5.00
CA ILE A 95 4.62 6.45 -5.93
C ILE A 95 5.58 5.43 -5.29
N VAL A 96 6.65 5.90 -4.66
CA VAL A 96 7.65 5.05 -3.99
C VAL A 96 7.02 4.34 -2.79
N GLY A 97 6.26 5.06 -1.98
CA GLY A 97 5.56 4.53 -0.80
C GLY A 97 4.57 3.45 -1.19
N LEU A 98 3.65 3.74 -2.12
CA LEU A 98 2.74 2.74 -2.69
C LEU A 98 3.49 1.56 -3.28
N GLY A 99 4.63 1.81 -3.92
CA GLY A 99 5.42 0.78 -4.53
C GLY A 99 6.03 -0.23 -3.56
N LEU A 100 6.51 0.28 -2.42
CA LEU A 100 6.98 -0.53 -1.31
C LEU A 100 5.83 -1.34 -0.67
N LEU A 101 4.61 -0.78 -0.64
CA LEU A 101 3.41 -1.41 -0.09
C LEU A 101 2.77 -2.45 -1.01
N LEU A 102 2.82 -2.26 -2.33
CA LEU A 102 2.21 -3.17 -3.32
C LEU A 102 2.92 -4.54 -3.37
N LYS A 103 4.19 -4.57 -2.98
CA LYS A 103 4.99 -5.79 -3.01
C LYS A 103 4.53 -6.89 -2.03
N PRO A 104 4.37 -6.64 -0.71
CA PRO A 104 3.81 -7.64 0.20
C PRO A 104 2.35 -8.00 -0.12
N VAL A 105 1.60 -7.07 -0.72
CA VAL A 105 0.19 -7.28 -1.09
C VAL A 105 0.04 -8.35 -2.17
N LYS A 106 1.03 -8.53 -3.06
CA LYS A 106 0.94 -9.50 -4.17
C LYS A 106 0.96 -10.97 -3.72
N ASP A 107 1.51 -11.26 -2.54
CA ASP A 107 1.80 -12.62 -2.08
C ASP A 107 0.70 -13.19 -1.15
N LEU A 108 -0.28 -12.35 -0.76
CA LEU A 108 -1.39 -12.74 0.10
C LEU A 108 -2.70 -12.79 -0.71
N PRO A 109 -3.51 -13.86 -0.60
CA PRO A 109 -4.83 -13.96 -1.25
C PRO A 109 -5.86 -13.08 -0.53
N TRP A 110 -5.68 -11.75 -0.60
CA TRP A 110 -6.53 -10.76 0.06
C TRP A 110 -8.00 -10.88 -0.36
N ALA A 111 -8.27 -11.23 -1.62
CA ALA A 111 -9.64 -11.41 -2.12
C ALA A 111 -10.39 -12.51 -1.37
N ALA A 112 -9.72 -13.62 -1.04
CA ALA A 112 -10.33 -14.73 -0.30
C ALA A 112 -10.64 -14.34 1.15
N ILE A 113 -9.69 -13.68 1.83
CA ILE A 113 -9.86 -13.25 3.22
C ILE A 113 -11.03 -12.27 3.34
N ILE A 114 -11.06 -11.26 2.47
CA ILE A 114 -12.11 -10.23 2.47
C ILE A 114 -13.46 -10.86 2.10
N GLY A 115 -13.51 -11.75 1.10
CA GLY A 115 -14.73 -12.47 0.72
C GLY A 115 -15.34 -13.29 1.86
N ILE A 116 -14.50 -13.97 2.65
CA ILE A 116 -14.94 -14.70 3.84
C ILE A 116 -15.53 -13.75 4.90
N ILE A 117 -14.87 -12.62 5.17
CA ILE A 117 -15.34 -11.62 6.15
C ILE A 117 -16.71 -11.08 5.74
N PHE A 118 -16.88 -10.66 4.48
CA PHE A 118 -18.17 -10.17 3.98
C PHE A 118 -19.26 -11.24 4.04
N GLY A 119 -18.96 -12.47 3.63
CA GLY A 119 -19.90 -13.58 3.73
C GLY A 119 -20.36 -13.81 5.18
N LEU A 120 -19.43 -13.80 6.14
CA LEU A 120 -19.74 -13.94 7.57
C LEU A 120 -20.61 -12.82 8.10
N ILE A 121 -20.30 -11.56 7.74
CA ILE A 121 -21.10 -10.40 8.15
C ILE A 121 -22.54 -10.53 7.62
N VAL A 122 -22.71 -10.92 6.36
CA VAL A 122 -24.06 -11.02 5.77
C VAL A 122 -24.85 -12.17 6.38
N ILE A 123 -24.26 -13.36 6.60
CA ILE A 123 -24.94 -14.43 7.35
C ILE A 123 -25.34 -13.93 8.73
N SER A 124 -24.41 -13.27 9.44
CA SER A 124 -24.65 -12.78 10.79
C SER A 124 -25.79 -11.78 10.83
N MET A 125 -25.90 -10.88 9.83
CA MET A 125 -27.02 -9.95 9.73
C MET A 125 -28.35 -10.65 9.43
N ILE A 126 -28.36 -11.62 8.51
CA ILE A 126 -29.57 -12.38 8.17
C ILE A 126 -30.08 -13.15 9.40
N SER A 127 -29.16 -13.81 10.13
CA SER A 127 -29.49 -14.57 11.32
C SER A 127 -30.07 -13.72 12.45
N PHE A 128 -29.73 -12.43 12.54
CA PHE A 128 -30.13 -11.56 13.66
C PHE A 128 -31.33 -10.67 13.34
N GLN A 129 -31.46 -10.21 12.09
CA GLN A 129 -32.48 -9.22 11.71
C GLN A 129 -33.58 -9.77 10.79
N MET A 130 -33.34 -10.86 10.07
CA MET A 130 -34.21 -11.33 8.99
C MET A 130 -34.74 -12.75 9.23
N THR A 131 -35.19 -13.03 10.46
CA THR A 131 -35.79 -14.33 10.83
C THR A 131 -37.01 -14.68 9.98
N PHE A 132 -37.78 -13.68 9.53
CA PHE A 132 -38.92 -13.87 8.63
C PHE A 132 -38.57 -14.65 7.35
N ILE A 133 -37.37 -14.44 6.79
CA ILE A 133 -36.93 -15.17 5.58
C ILE A 133 -36.69 -16.64 5.92
N LEU A 134 -36.09 -16.92 7.08
CA LEU A 134 -35.82 -18.29 7.53
C LEU A 134 -37.11 -19.05 7.80
N ASP A 135 -38.08 -18.43 8.49
CA ASP A 135 -39.39 -19.03 8.79
C ASP A 135 -40.20 -19.35 7.52
N LEU A 136 -40.12 -18.49 6.49
CA LEU A 136 -40.75 -18.73 5.19
C LEU A 136 -40.24 -20.00 4.50
N PHE A 137 -38.94 -20.22 4.54
CA PHE A 137 -38.33 -21.41 3.91
C PHE A 137 -38.50 -22.68 4.75
N GLU A 138 -38.54 -22.56 6.07
CA GLU A 138 -38.87 -23.68 6.96
C GLU A 138 -40.32 -24.14 6.73
N GLY A 139 -41.25 -23.20 6.49
CA GLY A 139 -42.63 -23.51 6.09
C GLY A 139 -42.76 -24.26 4.75
N LEU A 140 -41.73 -24.22 3.90
CA LEU A 140 -41.63 -24.98 2.65
C LEU A 140 -40.96 -26.35 2.82
N GLY A 141 -40.60 -26.73 4.06
CA GLY A 141 -39.99 -28.02 4.39
C GLY A 141 -38.47 -28.08 4.15
N PHE A 142 -37.82 -26.95 3.87
CA PHE A 142 -36.37 -26.90 3.70
C PHE A 142 -35.69 -26.64 5.04
N ASN A 143 -34.55 -27.31 5.24
CA ASN A 143 -33.74 -27.09 6.42
C ASN A 143 -33.00 -25.74 6.31
N PRO A 144 -33.19 -24.79 7.27
CA PRO A 144 -32.67 -23.43 7.19
C PRO A 144 -31.14 -23.35 7.16
N TYR A 145 -30.44 -24.35 7.70
CA TYR A 145 -28.97 -24.41 7.66
C TYR A 145 -28.42 -24.49 6.23
N TRP A 146 -29.07 -25.26 5.36
CA TRP A 146 -28.64 -25.39 3.96
C TRP A 146 -28.82 -24.09 3.18
N ILE A 147 -29.90 -23.35 3.47
CA ILE A 147 -30.20 -22.09 2.79
C ILE A 147 -29.19 -21.01 3.20
N MET A 148 -28.87 -20.91 4.49
CA MET A 148 -27.83 -19.99 4.97
C MET A 148 -26.46 -20.30 4.34
N LEU A 149 -26.12 -21.57 4.20
CA LEU A 149 -24.87 -22.00 3.57
C LEU A 149 -24.83 -21.63 2.08
N ILE A 150 -25.93 -21.81 1.34
CA ILE A 150 -26.02 -21.44 -0.08
C ILE A 150 -25.88 -19.93 -0.25
N ILE A 151 -26.58 -19.13 0.56
CA ILE A 151 -26.51 -17.66 0.51
C ILE A 151 -25.09 -17.18 0.84
N PHE A 152 -24.47 -17.75 1.87
CA PHE A 152 -23.07 -17.47 2.21
C PHE A 152 -22.13 -17.73 1.04
N LEU A 153 -22.24 -18.91 0.43
CA LEU A 153 -21.38 -19.30 -0.68
C LEU A 153 -21.58 -18.37 -1.88
N LEU A 154 -22.82 -17.97 -2.17
CA LEU A 154 -23.15 -17.04 -3.25
C LEU A 154 -22.49 -15.67 -3.02
N ILE A 155 -22.63 -15.10 -1.82
CA ILE A 155 -22.05 -13.79 -1.48
C ILE A 155 -20.53 -13.87 -1.46
N LEU A 156 -19.96 -14.91 -0.85
CA LEU A 156 -18.52 -15.15 -0.84
C LEU A 156 -17.99 -15.21 -2.27
N LEU A 157 -18.65 -15.94 -3.17
CA LEU A 157 -18.23 -16.05 -4.57
C LEU A 157 -18.34 -14.71 -5.31
N MET A 158 -19.42 -13.96 -5.12
CA MET A 158 -19.58 -12.64 -5.74
C MET A 158 -18.54 -11.63 -5.25
N SER A 159 -18.33 -11.53 -3.93
CA SER A 159 -17.30 -10.67 -3.34
C SER A 159 -15.91 -11.11 -3.76
N TYR A 160 -15.62 -12.41 -3.77
CA TYR A 160 -14.33 -12.95 -4.23
C TYR A 160 -14.03 -12.52 -5.68
N MET A 161 -14.99 -12.66 -6.59
CA MET A 161 -14.81 -12.24 -7.98
C MET A 161 -14.55 -10.74 -8.12
N ALA A 162 -15.23 -9.90 -7.32
CA ALA A 162 -15.01 -8.46 -7.31
C ALA A 162 -13.61 -8.08 -6.81
N PHE A 163 -13.17 -8.67 -5.69
CA PHE A 163 -11.85 -8.38 -5.12
C PHE A 163 -10.70 -9.03 -5.90
N LYS A 164 -10.96 -10.16 -6.58
CA LYS A 164 -9.97 -10.79 -7.45
C LYS A 164 -9.50 -9.86 -8.57
N LEU A 165 -10.40 -9.04 -9.11
CA LEU A 165 -10.03 -8.03 -10.11
C LEU A 165 -9.01 -7.03 -9.56
N ILE A 166 -9.22 -6.56 -8.33
CA ILE A 166 -8.32 -5.63 -7.65
C ILE A 166 -6.97 -6.30 -7.36
N GLU A 167 -7.00 -7.57 -6.93
CA GLU A 167 -5.79 -8.37 -6.71
C GLU A 167 -4.99 -8.56 -8.00
N ASP A 168 -5.65 -8.86 -9.12
CA ASP A 168 -5.00 -9.05 -10.43
C ASP A 168 -4.39 -7.74 -10.94
N ILE A 169 -5.09 -6.61 -10.80
CA ILE A 169 -4.54 -5.28 -11.12
C ILE A 169 -3.33 -4.98 -10.24
N GLY A 170 -3.44 -5.23 -8.92
CA GLY A 170 -2.35 -5.06 -7.96
C GLY A 170 -1.13 -5.92 -8.30
N LYS A 171 -1.32 -7.16 -8.75
CA LYS A 171 -0.26 -8.05 -9.22
C LYS A 171 0.41 -7.53 -10.48
N ILE A 172 -0.36 -7.01 -11.44
CA ILE A 172 0.18 -6.40 -12.66
C ILE A 172 1.02 -5.17 -12.29
N MET A 173 0.48 -4.26 -11.48
CA MET A 173 1.21 -3.09 -11.00
C MET A 173 2.47 -3.49 -10.24
N GLY A 174 2.37 -4.46 -9.34
CA GLY A 174 3.52 -5.00 -8.60
C GLY A 174 4.57 -5.62 -9.53
N LYS A 175 4.16 -6.30 -10.61
CA LYS A 175 5.07 -6.85 -11.62
C LYS A 175 5.78 -5.75 -12.39
N VAL A 176 5.04 -4.72 -12.84
CA VAL A 176 5.60 -3.53 -13.49
C VAL A 176 6.58 -2.82 -12.56
N LEU A 177 6.22 -2.67 -11.28
CA LEU A 177 7.06 -2.01 -10.30
C LEU A 177 8.27 -2.84 -9.87
N SER A 178 8.17 -4.15 -10.01
CA SER A 178 9.29 -5.08 -9.87
C SER A 178 10.14 -5.16 -11.14
N TRP A 179 9.95 -4.29 -12.13
CA TRP A 179 10.87 -4.26 -13.26
C TRP A 179 12.19 -3.59 -12.83
N GLY A 180 13.30 -4.30 -12.96
CA GLY A 180 14.63 -3.83 -12.51
C GLY A 180 15.01 -2.43 -13.00
N PRO A 181 14.78 -2.09 -14.29
CA PRO A 181 15.02 -0.74 -14.80
C PRO A 181 14.17 0.33 -14.12
N LEU A 182 12.89 0.04 -13.82
CA LEU A 182 12.02 0.99 -13.15
C LEU A 182 12.49 1.27 -11.72
N GLN A 183 12.92 0.23 -11.00
CA GLN A 183 13.45 0.40 -9.64
C GLN A 183 14.75 1.21 -9.63
N ALA A 184 15.63 1.01 -10.62
CA ALA A 184 16.84 1.81 -10.77
C ALA A 184 16.52 3.28 -11.07
N ALA A 185 15.56 3.53 -11.96
CA ALA A 185 15.09 4.87 -12.26
C ALA A 185 14.52 5.55 -11.02
N VAL A 186 13.63 4.87 -10.28
CA VAL A 186 13.04 5.39 -9.04
C VAL A 186 14.12 5.69 -7.99
N MET A 187 15.09 4.81 -7.78
CA MET A 187 16.23 5.05 -6.89
C MET A 187 17.02 6.30 -7.32
N PHE A 188 17.31 6.43 -8.62
CA PHE A 188 18.05 7.56 -9.16
C PHE A 188 17.27 8.88 -8.97
N PHE A 189 15.98 8.90 -9.29
CA PHE A 189 15.11 10.05 -9.07
C PHE A 189 15.02 10.44 -7.58
N CYS A 190 14.86 9.47 -6.67
CA CYS A 190 14.84 9.73 -5.23
C CYS A 190 16.16 10.35 -4.73
N LEU A 191 17.31 9.83 -5.17
CA LEU A 191 18.61 10.39 -4.79
C LEU A 191 18.83 11.77 -5.39
N PHE A 192 18.44 11.97 -6.65
CA PHE A 192 18.56 13.25 -7.32
C PHE A 192 17.73 14.35 -6.63
N GLU A 193 16.47 14.06 -6.30
CA GLU A 193 15.59 14.96 -5.55
C GLU A 193 16.11 15.22 -4.13
N ALA A 194 16.61 14.18 -3.43
CA ALA A 194 17.20 14.35 -2.11
C ALA A 194 18.44 15.26 -2.13
N ILE A 195 19.29 15.14 -3.16
CA ILE A 195 20.47 15.99 -3.34
C ILE A 195 20.07 17.43 -3.68
N LEU A 196 19.04 17.62 -4.52
CA LEU A 196 18.51 18.95 -4.83
C LEU A 196 17.96 19.67 -3.60
N LEU A 197 17.29 18.92 -2.71
CA LEU A 197 16.72 19.46 -1.48
C LEU A 197 17.78 19.88 -0.47
N ILE A 198 18.93 19.19 -0.41
CA ILE A 198 20.02 19.52 0.53
C ILE A 198 20.97 20.60 0.01
N TRP A 199 21.17 20.67 -1.31
CA TRP A 199 22.01 21.69 -1.96
C TRP A 199 21.22 22.41 -3.06
N PRO A 200 20.34 23.36 -2.70
CA PRO A 200 19.60 24.12 -3.71
C PRO A 200 20.58 25.00 -4.50
N PRO A 201 20.71 24.83 -5.83
CA PRO A 201 21.54 25.71 -6.63
C PRO A 201 21.02 27.15 -6.56
N PRO A 202 21.88 28.18 -6.52
CA PRO A 202 21.44 29.57 -6.56
C PRO A 202 20.70 29.83 -7.88
N GLY A 203 19.40 30.14 -7.79
CA GLY A 203 18.50 30.34 -8.94
C GLY A 203 17.50 29.21 -9.21
N PHE A 204 17.60 28.06 -8.54
CA PHE A 204 16.71 26.91 -8.75
C PHE A 204 15.24 27.21 -8.40
N TRP A 205 15.00 28.00 -7.35
CA TRP A 205 13.66 28.45 -6.96
C TRP A 205 12.93 29.28 -8.03
N SER A 206 13.67 29.94 -8.93
CA SER A 206 13.09 30.71 -10.02
C SER A 206 12.68 29.85 -11.22
N ILE A 207 13.26 28.65 -11.35
CA ILE A 207 12.94 27.69 -12.42
C ILE A 207 11.87 26.70 -11.93
N ALA A 208 11.93 26.29 -10.66
CA ALA A 208 10.92 25.46 -10.01
C ALA A 208 9.52 26.12 -10.06
N THR A 209 9.44 27.42 -9.76
CA THR A 209 8.20 28.20 -9.90
C THR A 209 7.71 28.33 -11.35
N LEU A 210 8.61 28.31 -12.35
CA LEU A 210 8.27 28.36 -13.78
C LEU A 210 7.71 27.04 -14.33
N PHE A 211 8.07 25.92 -13.71
CA PHE A 211 7.59 24.59 -14.09
C PHE A 211 6.49 24.05 -13.15
N GLY A 212 6.08 24.81 -12.14
CA GLY A 212 5.10 24.35 -11.14
C GLY A 212 5.63 23.21 -10.27
N PHE A 213 6.94 23.20 -10.02
CA PHE A 213 7.60 22.32 -9.06
C PHE A 213 7.62 22.98 -7.69
#